data_AF-A0A2E5JXV4-F1
#
_entry.id   AF-A0A2E5JXV4-F1
#
_cell.length_a   1.000
_cell.length_b   1.000
_cell.length_c   1.000
_cell.angle_alpha   90.00
_cell.angle_beta   90.00
_cell.angle_gamma   90.00
#
_symmetry.space_group_name_H-M   'P 1'
#
loop_
_entity.id
_entity.type
_entity.pdbx_description
1 polymer ?
#
loop_
_entity_poly.entity_id
_entity_poly.type
_entity_poly.pdbx_seq_one_letter_code
_entity_poly.pdbx_strand_id
1 'polypeptide(L)'
;MKENKDDSFFLYFSTTHIHHPFTPHSRFQGTSQASKYGNFIHELDWMVGKVMNVLEEENLANNTLVLFTSDNGGMINLGGQEAWSLGHNQNGDLLGFEFDAWEGGHRVPFIARWPGKIPAGSVSDQLVSNIDLVATLAALTGYELKDGEGPDSFNLLPVLTGDT
;
A
#
# COMPACT_ATOMS: atom_id res chain seq x y z
N MET A 1 -16.36 -7.02 4.32
CA MET A 1 -15.77 -7.47 5.61
C MET A 1 -16.85 -7.92 6.57
N LYS A 2 -17.68 -7.03 7.14
CA LYS A 2 -18.73 -7.43 8.12
C LYS A 2 -19.69 -8.52 7.62
N GLU A 3 -20.13 -8.43 6.35
CA GLU A 3 -21.03 -9.42 5.73
C GLU A 3 -20.37 -10.79 5.49
N ASN A 4 -19.04 -10.84 5.34
CA ASN A 4 -18.28 -12.07 5.06
C ASN A 4 -17.39 -12.45 6.26
N LYS A 5 -17.75 -12.04 7.49
CA LYS A 5 -16.87 -12.21 8.65
C LYS A 5 -16.67 -13.68 9.07
N ASP A 6 -17.61 -14.53 8.68
CA ASP A 6 -17.59 -15.96 8.99
C ASP A 6 -16.93 -16.79 7.86
N ASP A 7 -16.57 -16.14 6.75
CA ASP A 7 -15.92 -16.74 5.59
C ASP A 7 -14.52 -16.12 5.35
N SER A 8 -13.68 -16.81 4.57
CA SER A 8 -12.44 -16.20 4.07
C SER A 8 -12.78 -15.20 2.96
N PHE A 9 -12.19 -14.00 3.01
CA PHE A 9 -12.41 -12.96 2.01
C PHE A 9 -11.10 -12.40 1.45
N PHE A 10 -11.17 -11.92 0.21
CA PHE A 10 -10.14 -11.09 -0.42
C PHE A 10 -10.75 -9.73 -0.75
N LEU A 11 -10.08 -8.65 -0.33
CA LEU A 11 -10.49 -7.28 -0.63
C LEU A 11 -9.35 -6.57 -1.36
N TYR A 12 -9.54 -6.33 -2.65
CA TYR A 12 -8.71 -5.40 -3.40
C TYR A 12 -9.32 -4.00 -3.30
N PHE A 13 -8.68 -3.13 -2.52
CA PHE A 13 -9.14 -1.77 -2.27
C PHE A 13 -8.24 -0.75 -2.96
N SER A 14 -8.47 -0.54 -4.26
CA SER A 14 -7.77 0.43 -5.09
C SER A 14 -8.47 1.79 -5.04
N THR A 15 -8.00 2.65 -4.15
CA THR A 15 -8.52 4.03 -4.07
C THR A 15 -8.01 4.84 -5.26
N THR A 16 -8.69 5.94 -5.59
CA THR A 16 -8.15 6.92 -6.53
C THR A 16 -7.13 7.86 -5.87
N HIS A 17 -6.87 7.67 -4.57
CA HIS A 17 -6.01 8.53 -3.80
C HIS A 17 -4.54 8.12 -4.01
N ILE A 18 -3.64 9.00 -4.37
CA ILE A 18 -3.79 10.45 -4.57
C ILE A 18 -3.60 10.88 -6.02
N HIS A 19 -4.17 10.11 -6.96
CA HIS A 19 -4.12 10.46 -8.38
C HIS A 19 -4.82 11.80 -8.66
N HIS A 20 -4.34 12.53 -9.66
CA HIS A 20 -4.92 13.80 -10.07
C HIS A 20 -6.24 13.64 -10.86
N PRO A 21 -7.15 14.62 -10.85
CA PRO A 21 -7.16 15.85 -10.05
C PRO A 21 -7.41 15.58 -8.56
N PHE A 22 -6.76 16.34 -7.66
CA PHE A 22 -6.95 16.17 -6.23
C PHE A 22 -8.26 16.80 -5.77
N THR A 23 -9.20 15.96 -5.33
CA THR A 23 -10.54 16.36 -4.90
C THR A 23 -10.85 15.86 -3.47
N PRO A 24 -10.07 16.30 -2.45
CA PRO A 24 -10.31 15.86 -1.09
C PRO A 24 -11.69 16.31 -0.60
N HIS A 25 -12.38 15.44 0.15
CA HIS A 25 -13.64 15.80 0.80
C HIS A 25 -13.46 17.04 1.69
N SER A 26 -14.51 17.86 1.82
CA SER A 26 -14.47 19.16 2.52
C SER A 26 -13.83 19.10 3.91
N ARG A 27 -14.10 18.03 4.67
CA ARG A 27 -13.50 17.80 6.00
C ARG A 27 -11.97 17.68 6.03
N PHE A 28 -11.32 17.37 4.91
CA PHE A 28 -9.86 17.25 4.82
C PHE A 28 -9.19 18.47 4.22
N GLN A 29 -9.97 19.44 3.71
CA GLN A 29 -9.41 20.65 3.14
C GLN A 29 -8.73 21.49 4.24
N GLY A 30 -7.45 21.81 4.03
CA GLY A 30 -6.64 22.57 4.99
C GLY A 30 -6.09 21.73 6.14
N THR A 31 -6.20 20.40 6.09
CA THR A 31 -5.62 19.53 7.12
C THR A 31 -4.13 19.31 6.93
N SER A 32 -3.59 19.53 5.72
CA SER A 32 -2.18 19.36 5.40
C SER A 32 -1.51 20.66 4.99
N GLN A 33 -0.20 20.73 5.24
CA GLN A 33 0.68 21.81 4.79
C GLN A 33 1.14 21.61 3.33
N ALA A 34 0.86 20.46 2.71
CA ALA A 34 1.27 20.11 1.35
C ALA A 34 0.14 20.32 0.32
N SER A 35 -0.60 21.43 0.42
CA SER A 35 -1.72 21.78 -0.47
C SER A 35 -2.84 20.71 -0.55
N LYS A 36 -3.61 20.69 -1.65
CA LYS A 36 -4.62 19.66 -1.92
C LYS A 36 -4.02 18.25 -2.01
N TYR A 37 -2.77 18.12 -2.45
CA TYR A 37 -2.05 16.85 -2.50
C TYR A 37 -2.02 16.19 -1.10
N GLY A 38 -1.52 16.91 -0.09
CA GLY A 38 -1.46 16.42 1.28
C GLY A 38 -2.83 16.22 1.93
N ASN A 39 -3.82 17.06 1.61
CA ASN A 39 -5.20 16.85 2.07
C ASN A 39 -5.76 15.52 1.56
N PHE A 40 -5.40 15.12 0.34
CA PHE A 40 -5.83 13.86 -0.25
C PHE A 40 -5.09 12.67 0.37
N ILE A 41 -3.81 12.85 0.77
CA ILE A 41 -3.09 11.86 1.59
C ILE A 41 -3.78 11.66 2.94
N HIS A 42 -4.16 12.73 3.65
CA HIS A 42 -4.86 12.62 4.93
C HIS A 42 -6.21 11.92 4.79
N GLU A 43 -6.89 12.07 3.65
CA GLU A 43 -8.10 11.32 3.36
C GLU A 43 -7.83 9.83 3.15
N LEU A 44 -6.78 9.48 2.39
CA LEU A 44 -6.34 8.10 2.21
C LEU A 44 -5.99 7.45 3.56
N ASP A 45 -5.20 8.13 4.38
CA ASP A 45 -4.83 7.67 5.73
C ASP A 45 -6.07 7.41 6.58
N TRP A 46 -7.05 8.33 6.57
CA TRP A 46 -8.32 8.12 7.26
C TRP A 46 -9.08 6.90 6.72
N MET A 47 -9.11 6.69 5.39
CA MET A 47 -9.78 5.54 4.77
C MET A 47 -9.14 4.22 5.19
N VAL A 48 -7.80 4.16 5.20
CA VAL A 48 -7.05 3.01 5.72
C VAL A 48 -7.40 2.79 7.20
N GLY A 49 -7.39 3.84 8.02
CA GLY A 49 -7.79 3.78 9.42
C GLY A 49 -9.20 3.21 9.61
N LYS A 50 -10.15 3.54 8.73
CA LYS A 50 -11.51 2.94 8.75
C LYS A 50 -11.50 1.44 8.46
N VAL A 51 -10.69 0.98 7.50
CA VAL A 51 -10.52 -0.45 7.23
C VAL A 51 -9.91 -1.16 8.44
N MET A 52 -8.83 -0.61 9.00
CA MET A 52 -8.15 -1.16 10.17
C MET A 52 -9.09 -1.25 11.37
N ASN A 53 -9.86 -0.20 11.66
CA ASN A 53 -10.81 -0.21 12.77
C ASN A 53 -11.88 -1.29 12.62
N VAL A 54 -12.38 -1.53 11.40
CA VAL A 54 -13.36 -2.62 11.16
C VAL A 54 -12.73 -3.99 11.44
N LEU A 55 -11.47 -4.21 11.05
CA LEU A 55 -10.79 -5.48 11.35
C LEU A 55 -10.63 -5.71 12.85
N GLU A 56 -10.34 -4.66 13.63
CA GLU A 56 -10.24 -4.75 15.09
C GLU A 56 -11.62 -4.95 15.75
N GLU A 57 -12.62 -4.14 15.39
CA GLU A 57 -13.99 -4.20 15.92
C GLU A 57 -14.64 -5.57 15.73
N GLU A 58 -14.37 -6.22 14.60
CA GLU A 58 -14.91 -7.54 14.26
C GLU A 58 -13.99 -8.70 14.67
N ASN A 59 -12.89 -8.44 15.40
CA ASN A 59 -11.89 -9.43 15.83
C ASN A 59 -11.24 -10.22 14.67
N LEU A 60 -11.15 -9.62 13.49
CA LEU A 60 -10.58 -10.22 12.28
C LEU A 60 -9.08 -9.95 12.13
N ALA A 61 -8.53 -8.96 12.85
CA ALA A 61 -7.17 -8.48 12.67
C ALA A 61 -6.09 -9.57 12.74
N ASN A 62 -6.15 -10.47 13.73
CA ASN A 62 -5.14 -11.53 13.91
C ASN A 62 -5.14 -12.58 12.79
N ASN A 63 -6.23 -12.68 12.02
CA ASN A 63 -6.37 -13.62 10.91
C ASN A 63 -6.46 -12.92 9.54
N THR A 64 -6.01 -11.66 9.46
CA THR A 64 -6.02 -10.90 8.21
C THR A 64 -4.61 -10.41 7.91
N LEU A 65 -4.05 -10.82 6.78
CA LEU A 65 -2.88 -10.17 6.19
C LEU A 65 -3.34 -8.88 5.48
N VAL A 66 -2.86 -7.74 5.95
CA VAL A 66 -3.07 -6.44 5.30
C VAL A 66 -1.79 -6.03 4.60
N LEU A 67 -1.89 -5.74 3.31
CA LEU A 67 -0.81 -5.19 2.49
C LEU A 67 -1.22 -3.78 2.03
N PHE A 68 -0.35 -2.81 2.22
CA PHE A 68 -0.51 -1.44 1.74
C PHE A 68 0.67 -1.09 0.83
N THR A 69 0.38 -0.71 -0.41
CA THR A 69 1.39 -0.36 -1.42
C THR A 69 0.86 0.68 -2.39
N SER A 70 1.70 1.15 -3.30
CA SER A 70 1.35 2.01 -4.44
C SER A 70 1.59 1.27 -5.76
N ASP A 71 0.97 1.72 -6.83
CA ASP A 71 1.16 1.21 -8.20
C ASP A 71 2.43 1.78 -8.86
N ASN A 72 2.75 3.04 -8.57
CA ASN A 72 3.98 3.71 -8.98
C ASN A 72 4.42 4.78 -7.98
N GLY A 73 5.57 5.40 -8.26
CA GLY A 73 6.09 6.54 -7.51
C GLY A 73 5.24 7.81 -7.66
N GLY A 74 5.53 8.83 -6.85
CA GLY A 74 4.75 10.06 -6.80
C GLY A 74 4.87 10.91 -8.06
N MET A 75 3.73 11.47 -8.49
CA MET A 75 3.63 12.34 -9.66
C MET A 75 3.93 13.82 -9.34
N ILE A 76 4.74 14.47 -10.17
CA ILE A 76 5.08 15.90 -10.07
C ILE A 76 4.34 16.72 -11.16
N ASN A 77 3.02 16.53 -11.27
CA ASN A 77 2.13 17.33 -12.12
C ASN A 77 1.84 18.71 -11.49
N LEU A 78 0.92 19.51 -12.03
CA LEU A 78 0.61 20.85 -11.49
C LEU A 78 0.31 20.85 -9.98
N GLY A 79 -0.51 19.91 -9.50
CA GLY A 79 -0.81 19.81 -8.07
C GLY A 79 0.36 19.24 -7.26
N GLY A 80 1.10 18.29 -7.82
CA GLY A 80 2.32 17.76 -7.20
C GLY A 80 3.42 18.83 -7.07
N GLN A 81 3.56 19.70 -8.07
CA GLN A 81 4.50 20.83 -8.07
C GLN A 81 4.14 21.86 -7.00
N GLU A 82 2.86 22.10 -6.74
CA GLU A 82 2.42 22.95 -5.64
C GLU A 82 2.90 22.38 -4.30
N ALA A 83 2.64 21.09 -4.03
CA ALA A 83 3.12 20.40 -2.83
C ALA A 83 4.66 20.46 -2.71
N TRP A 84 5.37 20.21 -3.81
CA TRP A 84 6.83 20.30 -3.88
C TRP A 84 7.33 21.70 -3.53
N SER A 85 6.71 22.74 -4.08
CA SER A 85 7.07 24.14 -3.82
C SER A 85 6.87 24.54 -2.35
N LEU A 86 5.98 23.85 -1.63
CA LEU A 86 5.74 24.00 -0.19
C LEU A 86 6.68 23.15 0.67
N GLY A 87 7.66 22.48 0.06
CA GLY A 87 8.68 21.67 0.73
C GLY A 87 8.28 20.21 0.98
N HIS A 88 7.17 19.73 0.41
CA HIS A 88 6.84 18.32 0.46
C HIS A 88 7.71 17.55 -0.54
N ASN A 89 8.35 16.47 -0.09
CA ASN A 89 9.18 15.64 -0.95
C ASN A 89 8.48 14.30 -1.22
N GLN A 90 7.75 14.20 -2.34
CA GLN A 90 6.90 13.05 -2.67
C GLN A 90 7.66 11.72 -2.72
N ASN A 91 8.87 11.71 -3.27
CA ASN A 91 9.67 10.51 -3.52
C ASN A 91 10.90 10.43 -2.59
N GLY A 92 10.96 11.27 -1.55
CA GLY A 92 12.13 11.36 -0.68
C GLY A 92 13.40 11.70 -1.45
N ASP A 93 14.52 11.08 -1.10
CA ASP A 93 15.82 11.38 -1.75
C ASP A 93 15.98 10.67 -3.12
N LEU A 94 14.94 10.02 -3.63
CA LEU A 94 15.00 9.24 -4.85
C LEU A 94 14.90 10.13 -6.10
N LEU A 95 15.71 9.80 -7.10
CA LEU A 95 15.68 10.48 -8.39
C LEU A 95 14.44 10.06 -9.20
N GLY A 96 13.80 11.01 -9.86
CA GLY A 96 12.69 10.78 -10.79
C GLY A 96 11.31 10.74 -10.14
N PHE A 97 10.31 10.51 -10.97
CA PHE A 97 8.90 10.45 -10.59
C PHE A 97 8.14 9.48 -11.50
N GLU A 98 6.83 9.35 -11.32
CA GLU A 98 5.97 8.58 -12.23
C GLU A 98 6.36 8.82 -13.71
N PHE A 99 6.43 7.74 -14.51
CA PHE A 99 6.97 7.66 -15.88
C PHE A 99 8.48 7.47 -16.03
N ASP A 100 9.29 7.75 -15.02
CA ASP A 100 10.74 7.58 -15.10
C ASP A 100 11.18 6.14 -14.80
N ALA A 101 12.33 5.75 -15.37
CA ALA A 101 13.03 4.50 -15.02
C ALA A 101 13.90 4.64 -13.74
N TRP A 102 13.99 5.83 -13.18
CA TRP A 102 14.73 6.12 -11.95
C TRP A 102 13.96 5.64 -10.72
N GLU A 103 14.64 5.47 -9.58
CA GLU A 103 14.08 4.89 -8.36
C GLU A 103 12.78 5.58 -7.90
N GLY A 104 12.66 6.89 -8.03
CA GLY A 104 11.47 7.65 -7.64
C GLY A 104 10.24 7.40 -8.51
N GLY A 105 10.39 6.70 -9.64
CA GLY A 105 9.26 6.30 -10.50
C GLY A 105 8.61 4.97 -10.10
N HIS A 106 9.33 4.07 -9.43
CA HIS A 106 8.87 2.70 -9.18
C HIS A 106 9.14 2.16 -7.78
N ARG A 107 9.99 2.81 -6.97
CA ARG A 107 10.14 2.46 -5.55
C ARG A 107 8.99 3.06 -4.75
N VAL A 108 8.12 2.21 -4.24
CA VAL A 108 6.87 2.57 -3.56
C VAL A 108 6.89 2.18 -2.08
N PRO A 109 6.06 2.81 -1.22
CA PRO A 109 5.86 2.30 0.13
C PRO A 109 5.30 0.88 0.06
N PHE A 110 5.79 -0.02 0.90
CA PHE A 110 5.24 -1.36 1.06
C PHE A 110 5.16 -1.68 2.55
N ILE A 111 3.95 -1.84 3.08
CA ILE A 111 3.70 -2.15 4.49
C ILE A 111 2.87 -3.43 4.55
N ALA A 112 3.35 -4.40 5.32
CA ALA A 112 2.61 -5.62 5.63
C ALA A 112 2.29 -5.68 7.12
N ARG A 113 1.04 -6.04 7.45
CA ARG A 113 0.60 -6.24 8.84
C ARG A 113 -0.18 -7.54 8.95
N TRP A 114 0.27 -8.40 9.85
CA TRP A 114 -0.44 -9.61 10.26
C TRP A 114 -0.11 -9.92 11.73
N PRO A 115 -0.93 -9.44 12.67
CA PRO A 115 -0.65 -9.60 14.10
C PRO A 115 -0.46 -11.07 14.49
N GLY A 116 0.60 -11.36 15.26
CA GLY A 116 0.96 -12.72 15.67
C GLY A 116 1.65 -13.57 14.61
N LYS A 117 1.84 -13.05 13.39
CA LYS A 117 2.56 -13.71 12.29
C LYS A 117 3.74 -12.88 11.78
N ILE A 118 3.56 -11.57 11.63
CA ILE A 118 4.61 -10.62 11.25
C ILE A 118 5.08 -9.87 12.51
N PRO A 119 6.38 -9.87 12.84
CA PRO A 119 6.91 -9.10 13.96
C PRO A 119 6.63 -7.60 13.81
N ALA A 120 5.94 -7.00 14.78
CA ALA A 120 5.56 -5.59 14.73
C ALA A 120 6.78 -4.66 14.76
N GLY A 121 6.76 -3.61 13.93
CA GLY A 121 7.84 -2.63 13.86
C GLY A 121 9.14 -3.15 13.24
N SER A 122 9.11 -4.32 12.61
CA SER A 122 10.23 -4.84 11.83
C SER A 122 10.42 -4.05 10.52
N VAL A 123 11.65 -4.07 10.03
CA VAL A 123 12.05 -3.50 8.74
C VAL A 123 12.85 -4.56 8.00
N SER A 124 12.63 -4.69 6.69
CA SER A 124 13.38 -5.60 5.83
C SER A 124 13.89 -4.83 4.61
N ASP A 125 15.17 -5.04 4.29
CA ASP A 125 15.82 -4.49 3.09
C ASP A 125 15.73 -5.47 1.90
N GLN A 126 14.96 -6.56 2.04
CA GLN A 126 14.76 -7.52 0.97
C GLN A 126 14.12 -6.84 -0.25
N LEU A 127 14.72 -7.04 -1.42
CA LEU A 127 14.12 -6.59 -2.67
C LEU A 127 12.83 -7.39 -2.92
N VAL A 128 11.73 -6.66 -3.10
CA VAL A 128 10.40 -7.20 -3.40
C VAL A 128 9.76 -6.41 -4.54
N SER A 129 8.79 -7.01 -5.21
CA SER A 129 8.02 -6.38 -6.28
C SER A 129 6.53 -6.68 -6.12
N ASN A 130 5.67 -5.78 -6.59
CA ASN A 130 4.22 -6.01 -6.61
C ASN A 130 3.86 -7.27 -7.43
N ILE A 131 4.71 -7.72 -8.37
CA ILE A 131 4.51 -8.96 -9.12
C ILE A 131 4.54 -10.20 -8.19
N ASP A 132 5.25 -10.13 -7.07
CA ASP A 132 5.42 -11.23 -6.10
C ASP A 132 4.13 -11.54 -5.32
N LEU A 133 3.14 -10.65 -5.39
CA LEU A 133 1.85 -10.84 -4.73
C LEU A 133 1.10 -12.06 -5.26
N VAL A 134 1.31 -12.47 -6.52
CA VAL A 134 0.64 -13.65 -7.08
C VAL A 134 1.08 -14.93 -6.36
N ALA A 135 2.38 -15.20 -6.32
CA ALA A 135 2.93 -16.38 -5.64
C ALA A 135 2.74 -16.31 -4.11
N THR A 136 2.82 -15.11 -3.54
CA THR A 136 2.58 -14.90 -2.10
C THR A 136 1.13 -15.24 -1.72
N LEU A 137 0.14 -14.78 -2.49
CA LEU A 137 -1.27 -15.07 -2.22
C LEU A 137 -1.63 -16.53 -2.55
N ALA A 138 -1.01 -17.12 -3.57
CA ALA A 138 -1.14 -18.55 -3.85
C ALA A 138 -0.67 -19.39 -2.66
N ALA A 139 0.54 -19.11 -2.16
CA ALA A 139 1.08 -19.78 -0.97
C ALA A 139 0.22 -19.54 0.28
N LEU A 140 -0.29 -18.33 0.48
CA LEU A 140 -1.16 -17.97 1.60
C LEU A 140 -2.45 -18.79 1.63
N THR A 141 -3.02 -19.05 0.46
CA THR A 141 -4.32 -19.75 0.30
C THR A 141 -4.17 -21.25 0.08
N GLY A 142 -2.94 -21.76 -0.03
CA GLY A 142 -2.67 -23.15 -0.38
C GLY A 142 -2.95 -23.50 -1.85
N TYR A 143 -3.06 -22.50 -2.73
CA TYR A 143 -3.17 -22.72 -4.17
C TYR A 143 -1.80 -23.07 -4.76
N GLU A 144 -1.74 -24.19 -5.48
CA GLU A 144 -0.54 -24.59 -6.24
C GLU A 144 -0.58 -23.94 -7.62
N LEU A 145 0.36 -23.02 -7.88
CA LEU A 145 0.51 -22.40 -9.19
C LEU A 145 0.82 -23.46 -10.26
N LYS A 146 0.13 -23.38 -11.40
CA LYS A 146 0.37 -24.25 -12.56
C LYS A 146 1.51 -23.72 -13.41
N ASP A 147 2.01 -24.56 -14.32
CA ASP A 147 3.00 -24.18 -15.32
C ASP A 147 2.58 -22.91 -16.07
N GLY A 148 3.41 -21.86 -15.96
CA GLY A 148 3.19 -20.56 -16.60
C GLY A 148 2.37 -19.56 -15.78
N GLU A 149 1.82 -19.92 -14.62
CA GLU A 149 1.17 -18.96 -13.71
C GLU A 149 2.23 -18.26 -12.84
N GLY A 150 2.24 -16.92 -12.84
CA GLY A 150 3.19 -16.12 -12.04
C GLY A 150 4.67 -16.37 -12.35
N PRO A 151 5.12 -16.39 -13.62
CA PRO A 151 6.47 -16.82 -14.00
C PRO A 151 7.60 -15.98 -13.38
N ASP A 152 7.30 -14.72 -13.04
CA ASP A 152 8.24 -13.78 -12.41
C ASP A 152 7.90 -13.50 -10.94
N SER A 153 6.97 -14.26 -10.34
CA SER A 153 6.43 -14.01 -9.01
C SER A 153 7.07 -14.92 -7.96
N PHE A 154 7.62 -14.33 -6.90
CA PHE A 154 8.22 -15.07 -5.79
C PHE A 154 7.35 -15.03 -4.53
N ASN A 155 7.40 -16.09 -3.71
CA ASN A 155 6.64 -16.12 -2.46
C ASN A 155 7.33 -15.28 -1.38
N LEU A 156 6.72 -14.16 -0.98
CA LEU A 156 7.22 -13.27 0.06
C LEU A 156 6.91 -13.70 1.48
N LEU A 157 6.05 -14.71 1.71
CA LEU A 157 5.62 -15.08 3.07
C LEU A 157 6.79 -15.27 4.05
N PRO A 158 7.88 -16.00 3.73
CA PRO A 158 9.01 -16.16 4.65
C PRO A 158 9.68 -14.83 5.03
N VAL A 159 9.78 -13.91 4.07
CA VAL A 159 10.33 -12.56 4.29
C VAL A 159 9.42 -11.76 5.22
N LEU A 160 8.10 -11.88 5.05
CA LEU A 160 7.12 -11.18 5.87
C LEU A 160 7.10 -11.72 7.31
N THR A 161 7.16 -13.04 7.50
CA THR A 161 7.05 -13.67 8.83
C THR A 161 8.38 -13.75 9.59
N GLY A 162 9.50 -13.40 8.93
CA GLY A 162 10.84 -13.44 9.55
C GLY A 162 11.42 -14.86 9.61
N ASP A 163 10.99 -15.76 8.72
CA ASP A 163 11.48 -17.13 8.61
C ASP A 163 12.75 -17.24 7.72
N THR A 164 13.53 -16.16 7.64
CA THR A 164 14.73 -16.02 6.77
C THR A 164 15.96 -15.55 7.54
#